data_AF-A0A447MY05-F1
#
_entry.id   AF-A0A447MY05-F1
#
_cell.length_a   1.000
_cell.length_b   1.000
_cell.length_c   1.000
_cell.angle_alpha   90.00
_cell.angle_beta   90.00
_cell.angle_gamma   90.00
#
_symmetry.space_group_name_H-M   'P 1'
#
loop_
_entity.id
_entity.type
_entity.pdbx_description
1 polymer ?
#
loop_
_entity_poly.entity_id
_entity_poly.type
_entity_poly.pdbx_seq_one_letter_code
_entity_poly.pdbx_strand_id
1 'polypeptide(L)'
;MRAFPVCETSPAPLVYKKIDSTFRGNIGAEVTAAMRASQRKLAVIAAAIPAAGRTTLEGKCLVNGVPLLETEFAAIRKRPLSLPALPEIVALQSEIPVYEVFLQDVRRGGLSALLTAYAAEGEGIIVVDAVEERDLTLIAQAACEQPSMPLLVGAAGLANALPVELFMQDRQRLPVLVVAGSMSEATRRQVDNALCRGRAEVVDIDAARMVSDSAEQEIASVVEQACALLSQHRHTILRTSRRAEDRQLIDALCEKSAMSRQQLGERLSQRLGVVTLNIIEQARIGGLFLTGGDIATAVAGALGAEGYRIQSEVAPCIPCGNVCKQRN
;
A
#
# COMPACT_ATOMS: atom_id res chain seq x y z
N MET A 1 19.20 5.03 -26.53
CA MET A 1 18.97 3.76 -25.82
C MET A 1 19.96 3.72 -24.65
N ARG A 2 19.59 4.28 -23.49
CA ARG A 2 20.45 4.31 -22.29
C ARG A 2 19.95 3.25 -21.33
N ALA A 3 20.81 2.28 -21.04
CA ALA A 3 20.58 1.25 -20.05
C ALA A 3 20.57 1.88 -18.66
N PHE A 4 19.55 1.54 -17.86
CA PHE A 4 19.54 1.82 -16.43
C PHE A 4 20.40 0.76 -15.73
N PRO A 5 21.40 1.14 -14.92
CA PRO A 5 22.07 0.20 -14.04
C PRO A 5 21.13 -0.04 -12.85
N VAL A 6 20.50 -1.21 -12.79
CA VAL A 6 19.80 -1.64 -11.58
C VAL A 6 20.84 -2.22 -10.63
N CYS A 7 21.05 -1.50 -9.54
CA CYS A 7 21.87 -1.88 -8.39
C CYS A 7 21.51 -3.29 -7.89
N GLU A 8 22.55 -3.96 -7.41
CA GLU A 8 22.58 -5.31 -6.88
C GLU A 8 21.63 -5.55 -5.67
N THR A 9 21.16 -6.79 -5.58
CA THR A 9 20.42 -7.42 -4.47
C THR A 9 19.02 -6.87 -4.14
N SER A 10 18.04 -7.14 -5.02
CA SER A 10 16.66 -7.25 -4.54
C SER A 10 16.59 -8.37 -3.49
N PRO A 11 15.97 -8.15 -2.32
CA PRO A 11 15.67 -9.25 -1.41
C PRO A 11 14.91 -10.34 -2.17
N ALA A 12 15.24 -11.60 -1.91
CA ALA A 12 14.56 -12.73 -2.54
C ALA A 12 13.04 -12.57 -2.35
N PRO A 13 12.23 -12.66 -3.42
CA PRO A 13 10.81 -12.38 -3.33
C PRO A 13 10.15 -13.30 -2.30
N LEU A 14 9.17 -12.76 -1.57
CA LEU A 14 8.31 -13.58 -0.72
C LEU A 14 7.51 -14.54 -1.61
N VAL A 15 7.69 -15.84 -1.40
CA VAL A 15 6.95 -16.87 -2.11
C VAL A 15 5.98 -17.53 -1.14
N TYR A 16 4.69 -17.47 -1.48
CA TYR A 16 3.63 -18.16 -0.75
C TYR A 16 2.97 -19.19 -1.66
N LYS A 17 3.02 -20.46 -1.29
CA LYS A 17 2.32 -21.53 -2.00
C LYS A 17 0.93 -21.73 -1.42
N LYS A 18 -0.08 -21.19 -2.09
CA LYS A 18 -1.47 -21.47 -1.76
C LYS A 18 -1.78 -22.95 -2.03
N ILE A 19 -2.39 -23.61 -1.05
CA ILE A 19 -2.91 -24.99 -1.13
C ILE A 19 -4.38 -25.04 -0.71
N ASP A 20 -5.09 -26.08 -1.14
CA ASP A 20 -6.46 -26.35 -0.71
C ASP A 20 -6.51 -26.76 0.77
N SER A 21 -7.42 -26.20 1.56
CA SER A 21 -7.47 -26.44 3.02
C SER A 21 -7.88 -27.87 3.38
N THR A 22 -8.45 -28.62 2.44
CA THR A 22 -8.70 -30.07 2.59
C THR A 22 -7.65 -30.92 1.87
N PHE A 23 -6.46 -30.35 1.62
CA PHE A 23 -5.28 -31.02 1.09
C PHE A 23 -5.51 -31.74 -0.25
N ARG A 24 -6.40 -31.23 -1.11
CA ARG A 24 -6.58 -31.77 -2.47
C ARG A 24 -5.47 -31.29 -3.39
N GLY A 25 -5.09 -32.14 -4.35
CA GLY A 25 -4.06 -31.84 -5.35
C GLY A 25 -2.74 -32.55 -5.09
N ASN A 26 -1.68 -32.05 -5.74
CA ASN A 26 -0.33 -32.64 -5.70
C ASN A 26 0.55 -31.85 -4.73
N ILE A 27 0.10 -31.72 -3.48
CA ILE A 27 0.71 -30.85 -2.47
C ILE A 27 2.21 -31.11 -2.32
N GLY A 28 2.65 -32.36 -2.10
CA GLY A 28 4.07 -32.64 -1.90
C GLY A 28 4.91 -32.32 -3.14
N ALA A 29 4.46 -32.71 -4.33
CA ALA A 29 5.19 -32.45 -5.57
C ALA A 29 5.28 -30.95 -5.90
N GLU A 30 4.19 -30.21 -5.68
CA GLU A 30 4.15 -28.76 -5.87
C GLU A 30 5.03 -28.02 -4.84
N VAL A 31 5.06 -28.48 -3.59
CA VAL A 31 5.93 -27.93 -2.54
C VAL A 31 7.40 -28.21 -2.85
N THR A 32 7.76 -29.44 -3.24
CA THR A 32 9.12 -29.77 -3.70
C THR A 32 9.55 -28.84 -4.83
N ALA A 33 8.75 -28.72 -5.89
CA ALA A 33 9.08 -27.87 -7.02
C ALA A 33 9.24 -26.40 -6.61
N ALA A 34 8.37 -25.89 -5.74
CA ALA A 34 8.45 -24.53 -5.23
C ALA A 34 9.69 -24.30 -4.35
N MET A 35 10.06 -25.25 -3.48
CA MET A 35 11.29 -25.17 -2.68
C MET A 35 12.53 -25.09 -3.57
N ARG A 36 12.61 -25.96 -4.59
CA ARG A 36 13.73 -25.96 -5.56
C ARG A 36 13.82 -24.64 -6.32
N ALA A 37 12.70 -24.16 -6.86
CA ALA A 37 12.65 -22.93 -7.66
C ALA A 37 12.96 -21.67 -6.83
N SER A 38 12.52 -21.63 -5.56
CA SER A 38 12.76 -20.51 -4.64
C SER A 38 14.03 -20.66 -3.79
N GLN A 39 14.79 -21.75 -4.00
CA GLN A 39 16.01 -22.09 -3.26
C GLN A 39 15.83 -22.09 -1.73
N ARG A 40 14.66 -22.50 -1.24
CA ARG A 40 14.36 -22.56 0.19
C ARG A 40 14.64 -23.97 0.71
N LYS A 41 15.45 -24.06 1.76
CA LYS A 41 15.78 -25.33 2.44
C LYS A 41 14.58 -25.94 3.17
N LEU A 42 13.78 -25.09 3.80
CA LEU A 42 12.61 -25.52 4.57
C LEU A 42 11.31 -25.05 3.91
N ALA A 43 10.24 -25.82 4.08
CA ALA A 43 8.87 -25.39 3.84
C ALA A 43 8.03 -25.58 5.10
N VAL A 44 7.18 -24.61 5.43
CA VAL A 44 6.23 -24.69 6.55
C VAL A 44 4.81 -24.76 5.98
N ILE A 45 4.13 -25.87 6.25
CA ILE A 45 2.76 -26.15 5.81
C ILE A 45 1.78 -25.94 6.97
N ALA A 46 0.89 -24.95 6.84
CA ALA A 46 -0.27 -24.77 7.72
C ALA A 46 -1.52 -24.47 6.89
N ALA A 47 -2.43 -25.43 6.76
CA ALA A 47 -3.60 -25.32 5.88
C ALA A 47 -4.91 -24.99 6.61
N ALA A 48 -4.87 -24.82 7.93
CA ALA A 48 -6.05 -24.51 8.73
C ALA A 48 -6.70 -23.18 8.28
N ILE A 49 -8.04 -23.15 8.37
CA ILE A 49 -8.88 -21.96 8.28
C ILE A 49 -9.92 -22.08 9.41
N PRO A 50 -9.55 -21.77 10.68
CA PRO A 50 -10.42 -21.93 11.83
C PRO A 50 -11.78 -21.26 11.67
N ALA A 51 -11.82 -20.03 11.13
CA ALA A 51 -13.08 -19.32 10.83
C ALA A 51 -14.01 -20.06 9.86
N ALA A 52 -13.47 -20.97 9.03
CA ALA A 52 -14.23 -21.82 8.12
C ALA A 52 -14.43 -23.23 8.69
N GLY A 53 -14.07 -23.50 9.95
CA GLY A 53 -14.14 -24.82 10.57
C GLY A 53 -13.11 -25.82 10.05
N ARG A 54 -12.04 -25.39 9.37
CA ARG A 54 -10.96 -26.27 8.91
C ARG A 54 -9.80 -26.17 9.88
N THR A 55 -9.43 -27.26 10.55
CA THR A 55 -8.35 -27.27 11.53
C THR A 55 -7.37 -28.41 11.24
N THR A 56 -6.19 -28.33 11.85
CA THR A 56 -5.18 -29.38 11.81
C THR A 56 -4.79 -29.73 13.24
N LEU A 57 -4.96 -30.99 13.61
CA LEU A 57 -4.68 -31.50 14.95
C LEU A 57 -4.09 -32.92 14.84
N GLU A 58 -2.96 -33.14 15.51
CA GLU A 58 -2.20 -34.39 15.45
C GLU A 58 -1.89 -34.81 14.01
N GLY A 59 -1.50 -33.83 13.18
CA GLY A 59 -1.19 -34.06 11.77
C GLY A 59 -2.41 -34.40 10.90
N LYS A 60 -3.65 -34.33 11.42
CA LYS A 60 -4.88 -34.66 10.68
C LYS A 60 -5.67 -33.41 10.34
N CYS A 61 -6.27 -33.37 9.15
CA CYS A 61 -7.23 -32.32 8.80
C CYS A 61 -8.62 -32.66 9.35
N LEU A 62 -9.25 -31.71 10.04
CA LEU A 62 -10.63 -31.80 10.49
C LEU A 62 -11.48 -30.73 9.80
N VAL A 63 -12.73 -31.08 9.50
CA VAL A 63 -13.76 -30.17 9.00
C VAL A 63 -14.90 -30.18 10.01
N ASN A 64 -15.13 -29.03 10.65
CA ASN A 64 -16.10 -28.86 11.74
C ASN A 64 -15.91 -29.88 12.87
N GLY A 65 -14.65 -30.21 13.19
CA GLY A 65 -14.29 -31.19 14.22
C GLY A 65 -14.38 -32.66 13.79
N VAL A 66 -14.81 -32.95 12.56
CA VAL A 66 -14.87 -34.30 12.00
C VAL A 66 -13.61 -34.56 11.14
N PRO A 67 -12.91 -35.70 11.30
CA PRO A 67 -11.78 -36.05 10.45
C PRO A 67 -12.14 -35.99 8.96
N LEU A 68 -11.27 -35.40 8.13
CA LEU A 68 -11.54 -35.14 6.72
C LEU A 68 -12.04 -36.37 5.93
N LEU A 69 -11.50 -37.56 6.25
CA LEU A 69 -11.88 -38.82 5.60
C LEU A 69 -13.33 -39.26 5.87
N GLU A 70 -13.96 -38.72 6.91
CA GLU A 70 -15.34 -39.01 7.32
C GLU A 70 -16.33 -37.92 6.85
N THR A 71 -15.88 -36.99 6.00
CA THR A 71 -16.69 -35.85 5.51
C THR A 71 -17.06 -36.03 4.03
N GLU A 72 -18.00 -35.22 3.54
CA GLU A 72 -18.39 -35.17 2.13
C GLU A 72 -17.22 -34.85 1.18
N PHE A 73 -16.16 -34.21 1.70
CA PHE A 73 -14.96 -33.89 0.92
C PHE A 73 -14.12 -35.11 0.60
N ALA A 74 -14.26 -36.22 1.34
CA ALA A 74 -13.55 -37.47 1.06
C ALA A 74 -13.97 -38.08 -0.29
N ALA A 75 -15.28 -38.06 -0.59
CA ALA A 75 -15.86 -38.64 -1.81
C ALA A 75 -15.51 -37.87 -3.10
N ILE A 76 -15.16 -36.58 -2.99
CA ILE A 76 -14.89 -35.69 -4.13
C ILE A 76 -13.40 -35.75 -4.57
N ARG A 77 -12.56 -36.50 -3.85
CA ARG A 77 -11.14 -36.61 -4.19
C ARG A 77 -10.91 -37.55 -5.37
N LYS A 78 -10.23 -37.07 -6.41
CA LYS A 78 -9.81 -37.85 -7.59
C LYS A 78 -8.83 -38.99 -7.27
N ARG A 79 -8.22 -39.01 -6.08
CA ARG A 79 -7.41 -40.12 -5.57
C ARG A 79 -7.95 -40.53 -4.19
N PRO A 80 -8.36 -41.79 -3.99
CA PRO A 80 -8.69 -42.30 -2.67
C PRO A 80 -7.41 -42.27 -1.83
N LEU A 81 -7.39 -41.40 -0.81
CA LEU A 81 -6.39 -41.50 0.24
C LEU A 81 -6.99 -42.38 1.32
N SER A 82 -6.40 -43.55 1.51
CA SER A 82 -6.58 -44.36 2.70
C SER A 82 -5.71 -43.86 3.88
N LEU A 83 -5.05 -42.72 3.73
CA LEU A 83 -4.05 -42.20 4.67
C LEU A 83 -4.67 -41.20 5.64
N PRO A 84 -4.53 -41.41 6.96
CA PRO A 84 -5.16 -40.59 7.99
C PRO A 84 -4.43 -39.27 8.25
N ALA A 85 -3.12 -39.18 7.98
CA ALA A 85 -2.28 -38.04 8.37
C ALA A 85 -1.77 -37.24 7.16
N LEU A 86 -1.80 -35.91 7.28
CA LEU A 86 -1.35 -34.96 6.27
C LEU A 86 0.14 -35.10 5.89
N PRO A 87 1.05 -35.40 6.82
CA PRO A 87 2.47 -35.53 6.49
C PRO A 87 2.75 -36.74 5.59
N GLU A 88 1.99 -37.83 5.76
CA GLU A 88 2.04 -38.99 4.85
C GLU A 88 1.59 -38.62 3.43
N ILE A 89 0.54 -37.78 3.29
CA ILE A 89 0.07 -37.29 1.97
C ILE A 89 1.19 -36.53 1.25
N VAL A 90 1.92 -35.71 1.98
CA VAL A 90 3.05 -34.92 1.45
C VAL A 90 4.21 -35.84 1.09
N ALA A 91 4.59 -36.75 1.99
CA ALA A 91 5.72 -37.68 1.81
C ALA A 91 5.52 -38.63 0.61
N LEU A 92 4.28 -39.03 0.30
CA LEU A 92 4.01 -39.83 -0.90
C LEU A 92 4.32 -39.12 -2.23
N GLN A 93 4.47 -37.79 -2.21
CA GLN A 93 4.62 -36.96 -3.41
C GLN A 93 5.94 -36.18 -3.42
N SER A 94 6.81 -36.40 -2.43
CA SER A 94 8.04 -35.65 -2.23
C SER A 94 9.15 -36.58 -1.74
N GLU A 95 10.35 -36.36 -2.26
CA GLU A 95 11.58 -36.99 -1.77
C GLU A 95 12.22 -36.24 -0.58
N ILE A 96 11.68 -35.07 -0.21
CA ILE A 96 12.19 -34.26 0.90
C ILE A 96 11.63 -34.82 2.22
N PRO A 97 12.45 -34.95 3.29
CA PRO A 97 11.97 -35.36 4.60
C PRO A 97 10.80 -34.51 5.10
N VAL A 98 9.75 -35.18 5.59
CA VAL A 98 8.54 -34.53 6.13
C VAL A 98 8.52 -34.71 7.64
N TYR A 99 8.34 -33.61 8.36
CA TYR A 99 8.26 -33.55 9.82
C TYR A 99 6.90 -33.02 10.26
N GLU A 100 6.46 -33.46 11.43
CA GLU A 100 5.22 -32.99 12.06
C GLU A 100 5.58 -32.13 13.28
N VAL A 101 4.88 -31.02 13.47
CA VAL A 101 4.96 -30.21 14.68
C VAL A 101 3.56 -30.05 15.26
N PHE A 102 3.38 -30.53 16.48
CA PHE A 102 2.09 -30.57 17.13
C PHE A 102 1.75 -29.25 17.82
N LEU A 103 0.45 -29.08 18.08
CA LEU A 103 -0.11 -27.84 18.61
C LEU A 103 0.57 -27.34 19.90
N GLN A 104 1.00 -28.27 20.76
CA GLN A 104 1.68 -27.93 22.01
C GLN A 104 3.02 -27.21 21.79
N ASP A 105 3.77 -27.59 20.76
CA ASP A 105 5.09 -27.03 20.46
C ASP A 105 4.94 -25.64 19.83
N VAL A 106 3.89 -25.42 19.05
CA VAL A 106 3.50 -24.10 18.55
C VAL A 106 3.15 -23.17 19.73
N ARG A 107 2.23 -23.60 20.60
CA ARG A 107 1.71 -22.77 21.70
C ARG A 107 2.71 -22.47 22.80
N ARG A 108 3.72 -23.33 22.99
CA ARG A 108 4.85 -23.10 23.90
C ARG A 108 5.95 -22.22 23.30
N GLY A 109 5.84 -21.83 22.04
CA GLY A 109 6.86 -21.05 21.32
C GLY A 109 8.08 -21.87 20.88
N GLY A 110 7.97 -23.20 20.86
CA GLY A 110 9.07 -24.09 20.48
C GLY A 110 9.32 -24.17 18.97
N LEU A 111 8.35 -23.75 18.14
CA LEU A 111 8.42 -23.89 16.68
C LEU A 111 9.66 -23.21 16.07
N SER A 112 10.03 -22.01 16.51
CA SER A 112 11.19 -21.27 15.96
C SER A 112 12.51 -22.04 16.16
N ALA A 113 12.69 -22.62 17.35
CA ALA A 113 13.84 -23.47 17.66
C ALA A 113 13.83 -24.80 16.89
N LEU A 114 12.67 -25.42 16.72
CA LEU A 114 12.51 -26.63 15.91
C LEU A 114 12.87 -26.38 14.44
N LEU A 115 12.41 -25.26 13.87
CA LEU A 115 12.77 -24.87 12.49
C LEU A 115 14.28 -24.67 12.35
N THR A 116 14.94 -24.06 13.34
CA THR A 116 16.40 -23.93 13.34
C THR A 116 17.11 -25.29 13.38
N ALA A 117 16.61 -26.22 14.20
CA ALA A 117 17.15 -27.58 14.25
C ALA A 117 16.99 -28.32 12.92
N TYR A 118 15.80 -28.31 12.31
CA TYR A 118 15.56 -28.93 11.01
C TYR A 118 16.41 -28.31 9.89
N ALA A 119 16.61 -27.00 9.90
CA ALA A 119 17.46 -26.33 8.92
C ALA A 119 18.94 -26.76 9.02
N ALA A 120 19.40 -27.17 10.21
CA ALA A 120 20.75 -27.68 10.43
C ALA A 120 20.91 -29.12 9.92
N GLU A 121 19.84 -29.93 9.95
CA GLU A 121 19.82 -31.30 9.43
C GLU A 121 19.76 -31.36 7.89
N GLY A 122 19.16 -30.36 7.26
CA GLY A 122 19.12 -30.25 5.81
C GLY A 122 17.82 -29.66 5.27
N GLU A 123 17.33 -30.24 4.18
CA GLU A 123 16.03 -29.87 3.62
C GLU A 123 14.89 -30.57 4.37
N GLY A 124 13.77 -29.87 4.54
CA GLY A 124 12.64 -30.40 5.29
C GLY A 124 11.32 -29.72 4.97
N ILE A 125 10.23 -30.50 4.98
CA ILE A 125 8.86 -30.01 4.90
C ILE A 125 8.21 -30.22 6.26
N ILE A 126 7.82 -29.14 6.92
CA ILE A 126 7.25 -29.17 8.26
C ILE A 126 5.75 -28.92 8.18
N VAL A 127 4.95 -29.92 8.53
CA VAL A 127 3.49 -29.79 8.66
C VAL A 127 3.16 -29.41 10.10
N VAL A 128 2.44 -28.30 10.28
CA VAL A 128 2.22 -27.72 11.60
C VAL A 128 0.72 -27.69 11.93
N ASP A 129 0.40 -28.19 13.12
CA ASP A 129 -0.96 -28.12 13.67
C ASP A 129 -1.43 -26.69 13.93
N ALA A 130 -2.71 -26.44 13.69
CA ALA A 130 -3.38 -25.18 14.03
C ALA A 130 -4.89 -25.40 14.15
N VAL A 131 -5.47 -24.96 15.27
CA VAL A 131 -6.91 -25.08 15.53
C VAL A 131 -7.61 -23.73 15.70
N GLU A 132 -6.86 -22.68 16.00
CA GLU A 132 -7.32 -21.29 16.16
C GLU A 132 -6.44 -20.30 15.38
N GLU A 133 -6.96 -19.09 15.10
CA GLU A 133 -6.22 -18.04 14.36
C GLU A 133 -4.93 -17.63 15.08
N ARG A 134 -4.91 -17.71 16.42
CA ARG A 134 -3.71 -17.47 17.23
C ARG A 134 -2.59 -18.46 16.90
N ASP A 135 -2.92 -19.73 16.64
CA ASP A 135 -1.91 -20.74 16.30
C ASP A 135 -1.24 -20.39 14.97
N LEU A 136 -2.02 -19.98 13.98
CA LEU A 136 -1.52 -19.50 12.68
C LEU A 136 -0.64 -18.26 12.80
N THR A 137 -0.97 -17.35 13.74
CA THR A 137 -0.14 -16.17 14.05
C THR A 137 1.22 -16.57 14.61
N LEU A 138 1.24 -17.53 15.54
CA LEU A 138 2.50 -18.06 16.10
C LEU A 138 3.34 -18.77 15.04
N ILE A 139 2.70 -19.51 14.12
CA ILE A 139 3.38 -20.16 12.99
C ILE A 139 4.03 -19.13 12.07
N ALA A 140 3.28 -18.09 11.69
CA ALA A 140 3.79 -17.00 10.86
C ALA A 140 4.99 -16.30 11.53
N GLN A 141 4.90 -15.98 12.82
CA GLN A 141 5.98 -15.36 13.59
C GLN A 141 7.24 -16.22 13.61
N ALA A 142 7.13 -17.50 13.98
CA ALA A 142 8.26 -18.41 14.03
C ALA A 142 8.97 -18.59 12.68
N ALA A 143 8.20 -18.56 11.58
CA ALA A 143 8.77 -18.58 10.22
C ALA A 143 9.52 -17.30 9.87
N CYS A 144 9.04 -16.13 10.33
CA CYS A 144 9.69 -14.83 10.11
C CYS A 144 10.96 -14.64 10.92
N GLU A 145 11.09 -15.31 12.07
CA GLU A 145 12.28 -15.26 12.92
C GLU A 145 13.47 -16.04 12.34
N GLN A 146 13.25 -16.88 11.32
CA GLN A 146 14.32 -17.67 10.73
C GLN A 146 15.28 -16.79 9.90
N PRO A 147 16.61 -16.96 10.05
CA PRO A 147 17.60 -16.21 9.26
C PRO A 147 17.41 -16.35 7.75
N SER A 148 17.03 -17.54 7.32
CA SER A 148 16.52 -17.82 5.98
C SER A 148 15.07 -18.25 6.11
N MET A 149 14.15 -17.35 5.76
CA MET A 149 12.71 -17.63 5.83
C MET A 149 12.38 -18.93 5.06
N PRO A 150 11.56 -19.84 5.62
CA PRO A 150 11.10 -21.03 4.90
C PRO A 150 10.15 -20.65 3.75
N LEU A 151 9.93 -21.57 2.81
CA LEU A 151 8.79 -21.47 1.90
C LEU A 151 7.50 -21.57 2.71
N LEU A 152 6.63 -20.56 2.61
CA LEU A 152 5.34 -20.56 3.29
C LEU A 152 4.31 -21.29 2.42
N VAL A 153 3.63 -22.28 2.99
CA VAL A 153 2.65 -23.10 2.29
C VAL A 153 1.39 -23.17 3.14
N GLY A 154 0.25 -22.79 2.59
CA GLY A 154 -0.96 -22.79 3.41
C GLY A 154 -2.22 -22.39 2.67
N ALA A 155 -3.33 -22.38 3.41
CA ALA A 155 -4.62 -21.93 2.93
C ALA A 155 -4.82 -20.43 3.22
N ALA A 156 -6.07 -19.96 3.35
CA ALA A 156 -6.32 -18.55 3.65
C ALA A 156 -5.92 -18.16 5.09
N GLY A 157 -6.02 -19.09 6.05
CA GLY A 157 -5.69 -18.82 7.46
C GLY A 157 -4.24 -18.38 7.64
N LEU A 158 -3.27 -19.18 7.18
CA LEU A 158 -1.85 -18.80 7.28
C LEU A 158 -1.55 -17.50 6.55
N ALA A 159 -2.11 -17.28 5.35
CA ALA A 159 -1.92 -16.05 4.58
C ALA A 159 -2.40 -14.81 5.36
N ASN A 160 -3.55 -14.89 6.03
CA ASN A 160 -4.09 -13.79 6.84
C ASN A 160 -3.27 -13.53 8.12
N ALA A 161 -2.54 -14.53 8.60
CA ALA A 161 -1.70 -14.43 9.79
C ALA A 161 -0.31 -13.83 9.50
N LEU A 162 0.07 -13.66 8.23
CA LEU A 162 1.38 -13.10 7.88
C LEU A 162 1.44 -11.60 8.21
N PRO A 163 2.57 -11.13 8.77
CA PRO A 163 2.80 -9.70 8.99
C PRO A 163 2.66 -8.91 7.68
N VAL A 164 1.90 -7.82 7.72
CA VAL A 164 1.59 -7.00 6.54
C VAL A 164 2.84 -6.43 5.91
N GLU A 165 3.86 -6.15 6.72
CA GLU A 165 5.16 -5.61 6.32
C GLU A 165 5.94 -6.54 5.36
N LEU A 166 5.61 -7.85 5.34
CA LEU A 166 6.26 -8.80 4.42
C LEU A 166 5.85 -8.62 2.96
N PHE A 167 4.65 -8.10 2.69
CA PHE A 167 4.06 -8.06 1.35
C PHE A 167 3.44 -6.72 0.97
N MET A 168 3.20 -5.84 1.94
CA MET A 168 2.92 -4.43 1.69
C MET A 168 4.20 -3.65 1.92
N GLN A 169 4.75 -3.08 0.85
CA GLN A 169 5.78 -2.05 1.01
C GLN A 169 5.15 -0.86 1.72
N ASP A 170 5.88 -0.30 2.70
CA ASP A 170 5.52 0.96 3.33
C ASP A 170 5.32 1.99 2.21
N ARG A 171 4.10 2.49 2.04
CA ARG A 171 3.81 3.46 0.99
C ARG A 171 4.73 4.65 1.23
N GLN A 172 5.69 4.89 0.34
CA GLN A 172 6.50 6.11 0.39
C GLN A 172 5.53 7.29 0.57
N ARG A 173 5.59 7.95 1.72
CA ARG A 173 4.75 9.10 2.03
C ARG A 173 5.23 10.26 1.15
N LEU A 174 4.69 10.32 -0.06
CA LEU A 174 4.92 11.42 -0.97
C LEU A 174 4.29 12.69 -0.37
N PRO A 175 4.91 13.86 -0.57
CA PRO A 175 4.40 15.12 -0.03
C PRO A 175 3.06 15.49 -0.67
N VAL A 176 2.31 16.34 0.02
CA VAL A 176 1.03 16.89 -0.44
C VAL A 176 1.30 18.28 -1.01
N LEU A 177 0.74 18.55 -2.18
CA LEU A 177 0.66 19.90 -2.74
C LEU A 177 -0.68 20.52 -2.36
N VAL A 178 -0.64 21.69 -1.75
CA VAL A 178 -1.83 22.47 -1.38
C VAL A 178 -1.89 23.71 -2.26
N VAL A 179 -3.02 23.97 -2.91
CA VAL A 179 -3.26 25.20 -3.70
C VAL A 179 -4.26 26.06 -2.95
N ALA A 180 -3.76 27.07 -2.25
CA ALA A 180 -4.53 27.99 -1.42
C ALA A 180 -4.75 29.32 -2.14
N GLY A 181 -5.77 29.37 -3.00
CA GLY A 181 -6.17 30.59 -3.70
C GLY A 181 -7.27 31.41 -3.00
N SER A 182 -7.90 30.87 -1.96
CA SER A 182 -8.93 31.58 -1.19
C SER A 182 -8.33 32.64 -0.25
N MET A 183 -8.90 33.85 -0.28
CA MET A 183 -8.55 34.97 0.61
C MET A 183 -9.30 34.95 1.95
N SER A 184 -9.99 33.85 2.27
CA SER A 184 -10.75 33.74 3.52
C SER A 184 -9.85 33.75 4.76
N GLU A 185 -10.38 34.22 5.88
CA GLU A 185 -9.67 34.17 7.16
C GLU A 185 -9.40 32.72 7.59
N ALA A 186 -10.33 31.81 7.30
CA ALA A 186 -10.16 30.38 7.58
C ALA A 186 -8.94 29.81 6.85
N THR A 187 -8.81 30.08 5.54
CA THR A 187 -7.66 29.63 4.74
C THR A 187 -6.34 30.19 5.29
N ARG A 188 -6.30 31.48 5.66
CA ARG A 188 -5.09 32.08 6.27
C ARG A 188 -4.70 31.39 7.57
N ARG A 189 -5.66 31.24 8.51
CA ARG A 189 -5.41 30.56 9.78
C ARG A 189 -4.94 29.11 9.60
N GLN A 190 -5.46 28.40 8.59
CA GLN A 190 -5.04 27.03 8.27
C GLN A 190 -3.61 26.98 7.75
N VAL A 191 -3.23 27.88 6.84
CA VAL A 191 -1.85 27.95 6.32
C VAL A 191 -0.88 28.35 7.42
N ASP A 192 -1.22 29.37 8.23
CA ASP A 192 -0.37 29.81 9.35
C ASP A 192 -0.19 28.69 10.38
N ASN A 193 -1.26 27.93 10.69
CA ASN A 193 -1.15 26.78 11.59
C ASN A 193 -0.21 25.70 11.05
N ALA A 194 -0.26 25.41 9.75
CA ALA A 194 0.61 24.43 9.11
C ALA A 194 2.09 24.87 9.16
N LEU A 195 2.35 26.16 8.89
CA LEU A 195 3.67 26.77 8.96
C LEU A 195 4.23 26.76 10.39
N CYS A 196 3.47 27.26 11.38
CA CYS A 196 3.92 27.34 12.78
C CYS A 196 4.24 25.97 13.38
N ARG A 197 3.63 24.90 12.85
CA ARG A 197 3.89 23.52 13.27
C ARG A 197 5.00 22.82 12.48
N GLY A 198 5.65 23.51 11.54
CA GLY A 198 6.68 22.94 10.67
C GLY A 198 6.15 21.80 9.79
N ARG A 199 4.85 21.80 9.46
CA ARG A 199 4.21 20.71 8.72
C ARG A 199 4.26 20.88 7.21
N ALA A 200 4.49 22.10 6.72
CA ALA A 200 4.57 22.40 5.31
C ALA A 200 5.38 23.69 5.09
N GLU A 201 5.85 23.86 3.86
CA GLU A 201 6.48 25.07 3.36
C GLU A 201 5.51 25.84 2.48
N VAL A 202 5.73 27.15 2.35
CA VAL A 202 4.91 28.02 1.50
C VAL A 202 5.75 28.56 0.35
N VAL A 203 5.19 28.48 -0.85
CA VAL A 203 5.60 29.25 -2.01
C VAL A 203 4.54 30.32 -2.24
N ASP A 204 4.92 31.58 -2.03
CA ASP A 204 4.05 32.71 -2.24
C ASP A 204 3.95 33.04 -3.73
N ILE A 205 2.74 33.33 -4.19
CA ILE A 205 2.43 33.70 -5.56
C ILE A 205 2.08 35.18 -5.59
N ASP A 206 2.82 35.95 -6.37
CA ASP A 206 2.52 37.37 -6.56
C ASP A 206 1.39 37.54 -7.58
N ALA A 207 0.18 37.81 -7.07
CA ALA A 207 -1.00 38.01 -7.89
C ALA A 207 -0.84 39.14 -8.93
N ALA A 208 -0.05 40.18 -8.62
CA ALA A 208 0.20 41.29 -9.56
C ALA A 208 1.04 40.82 -10.75
N ARG A 209 2.08 40.02 -10.49
CA ARG A 209 2.94 39.46 -11.53
C ARG A 209 2.19 38.46 -12.40
N MET A 210 1.38 37.60 -11.78
CA MET A 210 0.56 36.58 -12.44
C MET A 210 -0.44 37.12 -13.47
N VAL A 211 -0.83 38.40 -13.35
CA VAL A 211 -1.79 39.04 -14.29
C VAL A 211 -1.15 40.08 -15.21
N SER A 212 0.16 40.30 -15.07
CA SER A 212 0.96 41.22 -15.88
C SER A 212 1.69 40.51 -17.03
N ASP A 213 2.49 41.26 -17.80
CA ASP A 213 3.37 40.71 -18.84
C ASP A 213 4.48 39.81 -18.28
N SER A 214 4.74 39.86 -16.97
CA SER A 214 5.70 38.99 -16.27
C SER A 214 5.12 37.65 -15.82
N ALA A 215 3.88 37.33 -16.19
CA ALA A 215 3.18 36.13 -15.70
C ALA A 215 3.94 34.83 -15.98
N GLU A 216 4.53 34.66 -17.16
CA GLU A 216 5.28 33.43 -17.50
C GLU A 216 6.53 33.25 -16.62
N GLN A 217 7.19 34.36 -16.26
CA GLN A 217 8.37 34.33 -15.38
C GLN A 217 7.97 33.97 -13.94
N GLU A 218 6.85 34.53 -13.46
CA GLU A 218 6.30 34.20 -12.15
C GLU A 218 5.87 32.73 -12.08
N ILE A 219 5.18 32.22 -13.11
CA ILE A 219 4.79 30.80 -13.22
C ILE A 219 6.02 29.91 -13.14
N ALA A 220 7.04 30.17 -13.95
CA ALA A 220 8.26 29.36 -13.97
C ALA A 220 8.96 29.35 -12.59
N SER A 221 9.07 30.53 -11.95
CA SER A 221 9.65 30.68 -10.61
C SER A 221 8.89 29.89 -9.54
N VAL A 222 7.56 29.95 -9.54
CA VAL A 222 6.72 29.23 -8.58
C VAL A 222 6.82 27.72 -8.78
N VAL A 223 6.82 27.26 -10.04
CA VAL A 223 6.96 25.83 -10.38
C VAL A 223 8.32 25.30 -9.92
N GLU A 224 9.41 26.01 -10.19
CA GLU A 224 10.76 25.63 -9.78
C GLU A 224 10.87 25.48 -8.25
N GLN A 225 10.42 26.50 -7.50
CA GLN A 225 10.46 26.49 -6.04
C GLN A 225 9.62 25.34 -5.45
N ALA A 226 8.41 25.12 -5.97
CA ALA A 226 7.54 24.05 -5.49
C ALA A 226 8.13 22.68 -5.78
N CYS A 227 8.65 22.45 -6.99
CA CYS A 227 9.30 21.20 -7.36
C CYS A 227 10.53 20.91 -6.48
N ALA A 228 11.34 21.92 -6.17
CA ALA A 228 12.48 21.78 -5.28
C ALA A 228 12.06 21.28 -3.88
N LEU A 229 11.03 21.89 -3.29
CA LEU A 229 10.49 21.50 -1.97
C LEU A 229 9.88 20.10 -1.98
N LEU A 230 9.08 19.77 -3.00
CA LEU A 230 8.46 18.45 -3.14
C LEU A 230 9.50 17.35 -3.35
N SER A 231 10.58 17.62 -4.08
CA SER A 231 11.69 16.66 -4.27
C SER A 231 12.44 16.34 -2.97
N GLN A 232 12.38 17.25 -1.99
CA GLN A 232 12.90 17.08 -0.63
C GLN A 232 11.87 16.44 0.31
N HIS A 233 10.77 15.87 -0.21
CA HIS A 233 9.67 15.29 0.56
C HIS A 233 8.96 16.26 1.52
N ARG A 234 8.97 17.56 1.23
CA ARG A 234 8.29 18.57 2.06
C ARG A 234 6.90 18.88 1.50
N HIS A 235 5.87 18.84 2.36
CA HIS A 235 4.54 19.33 1.99
C HIS A 235 4.66 20.80 1.57
N THR A 236 4.02 21.17 0.46
CA THR A 236 4.18 22.49 -0.15
C THR A 236 2.83 23.14 -0.34
N ILE A 237 2.70 24.40 0.07
CA ILE A 237 1.50 25.21 -0.04
C ILE A 237 1.77 26.36 -1.00
N LEU A 238 1.03 26.42 -2.10
CA LEU A 238 0.96 27.59 -2.96
C LEU A 238 -0.04 28.58 -2.38
N ARG A 239 0.37 29.82 -2.13
CA ARG A 239 -0.47 30.84 -1.48
C ARG A 239 -0.53 32.13 -2.28
N THR A 240 -1.73 32.62 -2.59
CA THR A 240 -1.93 33.90 -3.30
C THR A 240 -2.11 35.11 -2.38
N SER A 241 -2.45 34.89 -1.10
CA SER A 241 -2.67 35.97 -0.12
C SER A 241 -2.03 35.64 1.21
N ARG A 242 -1.16 36.54 1.66
CA ARG A 242 -0.40 36.45 2.91
C ARG A 242 -1.12 37.11 4.06
N ARG A 243 -1.84 38.21 3.79
CA ARG A 243 -2.48 39.03 4.83
C ARG A 243 -3.86 39.54 4.41
N ALA A 244 -4.62 40.06 5.36
CA ALA A 244 -5.95 40.60 5.10
C ALA A 244 -5.91 41.85 4.20
N GLU A 245 -4.84 42.63 4.29
CA GLU A 245 -4.62 43.86 3.51
C GLU A 245 -4.37 43.57 2.03
N ASP A 246 -4.00 42.34 1.65
CA ASP A 246 -3.84 41.96 0.24
C ASP A 246 -5.16 42.11 -0.54
N ARG A 247 -6.31 42.16 0.15
CA ARG A 247 -7.60 42.46 -0.46
C ARG A 247 -7.68 43.88 -1.05
N GLN A 248 -6.94 44.83 -0.47
CA GLN A 248 -6.82 46.19 -0.99
C GLN A 248 -5.93 46.24 -2.24
N LEU A 249 -4.92 45.36 -2.32
CA LEU A 249 -4.10 45.20 -3.53
C LEU A 249 -4.94 44.70 -4.72
N ILE A 250 -5.95 43.86 -4.49
CA ILE A 250 -6.87 43.39 -5.54
C ILE A 250 -7.63 44.56 -6.19
N ASP A 251 -8.08 45.56 -5.43
CA ASP A 251 -8.78 46.73 -5.98
C ASP A 251 -7.85 47.54 -6.89
N ALA A 252 -6.65 47.84 -6.41
CA ALA A 252 -5.64 48.54 -7.20
C ALA A 252 -5.21 47.74 -8.45
N LEU A 253 -5.20 46.41 -8.38
CA LEU A 253 -4.91 45.55 -9.53
C LEU A 253 -6.03 45.59 -10.56
N CYS A 254 -7.29 45.54 -10.12
CA CYS A 254 -8.46 45.66 -11.02
C CYS A 254 -8.40 46.97 -11.82
N GLU A 255 -8.08 48.08 -11.17
CA GLU A 255 -7.91 49.39 -11.82
C GLU A 255 -6.78 49.37 -12.84
N LYS A 256 -5.59 48.89 -12.45
CA LYS A 256 -4.41 48.85 -13.33
C LYS A 256 -4.57 47.92 -14.53
N SER A 257 -5.23 46.77 -14.35
CA SER A 257 -5.42 45.80 -15.42
C SER A 257 -6.70 46.06 -16.23
N ALA A 258 -7.49 47.07 -15.89
CA ALA A 258 -8.81 47.34 -16.47
C ALA A 258 -9.72 46.10 -16.48
N MET A 259 -9.71 45.34 -15.38
CA MET A 259 -10.49 44.11 -15.21
C MET A 259 -11.44 44.24 -14.03
N SER A 260 -12.61 43.61 -14.11
CA SER A 260 -13.47 43.44 -12.94
C SER A 260 -12.83 42.46 -11.95
N ARG A 261 -13.25 42.51 -10.68
CA ARG A 261 -12.84 41.53 -9.66
C ARG A 261 -13.07 40.08 -10.09
N GLN A 262 -14.19 39.82 -10.78
CA GLN A 262 -14.51 38.50 -11.27
C GLN A 262 -13.51 38.05 -12.35
N GLN A 263 -13.27 38.91 -13.36
CA GLN A 263 -12.32 38.60 -14.44
C GLN A 263 -10.91 38.38 -13.90
N LEU A 264 -10.49 39.17 -12.90
CA LEU A 264 -9.19 39.01 -12.25
C LEU A 264 -9.10 37.66 -11.50
N GLY A 265 -10.15 37.30 -10.76
CA GLY A 265 -10.24 36.02 -10.06
C GLY A 265 -10.19 34.82 -11.01
N GLU A 266 -10.95 34.87 -12.11
CA GLU A 266 -10.95 33.85 -13.17
C GLU A 266 -9.56 33.72 -13.83
N ARG A 267 -8.90 34.84 -14.12
CA ARG A 267 -7.55 34.83 -14.69
C ARG A 267 -6.54 34.22 -13.73
N LEU A 268 -6.60 34.58 -12.46
CA LEU A 268 -5.71 34.02 -11.43
C LEU A 268 -5.95 32.52 -11.23
N SER A 269 -7.21 32.08 -11.16
CA SER A 269 -7.54 30.66 -10.99
C SER A 269 -7.09 29.81 -12.18
N GLN A 270 -7.29 30.29 -13.41
CA GLN A 270 -6.79 29.63 -14.62
C GLN A 270 -5.26 29.49 -14.59
N ARG A 271 -4.55 30.55 -14.22
CA ARG A 271 -3.08 30.54 -14.13
C ARG A 271 -2.59 29.61 -13.01
N LEU A 272 -3.28 29.55 -11.88
CA LEU A 272 -3.02 28.56 -10.83
C LEU A 272 -3.25 27.13 -11.30
N GLY A 273 -4.26 26.90 -12.17
CA GLY A 273 -4.46 25.63 -12.86
C GLY A 273 -3.22 25.20 -13.65
N VAL A 274 -2.68 26.11 -14.46
CA VAL A 274 -1.44 25.89 -15.24
C VAL A 274 -0.25 25.61 -14.34
N VAL A 275 -0.03 26.42 -13.30
CA VAL A 275 1.05 26.20 -12.32
C VAL A 275 0.94 24.81 -11.69
N THR A 276 -0.26 24.41 -11.28
CA THR A 276 -0.50 23.12 -10.63
C THR A 276 -0.21 21.95 -11.57
N LEU A 277 -0.66 22.03 -12.83
CA LEU A 277 -0.35 21.03 -13.85
C LEU A 277 1.16 20.90 -14.06
N ASN A 278 1.86 22.02 -14.26
CA ASN A 278 3.30 22.04 -14.49
C ASN A 278 4.10 21.42 -13.33
N ILE A 279 3.64 21.63 -12.07
CA ILE A 279 4.26 21.01 -10.89
C ILE A 279 4.03 19.50 -10.88
N ILE A 280 2.80 19.04 -11.13
CA ILE A 280 2.44 17.62 -11.08
C ILE A 280 3.14 16.82 -12.20
N GLU A 281 3.44 17.45 -13.33
CA GLU A 281 4.21 16.83 -14.41
C GLU A 281 5.70 16.65 -14.06
N GLN A 282 6.23 17.45 -13.13
CA GLN A 282 7.66 17.49 -12.77
C GLN A 282 7.98 16.85 -11.41
N ALA A 283 7.01 16.81 -10.50
CA ALA A 283 7.19 16.33 -9.13
C ALA A 283 6.14 15.28 -8.74
N ARG A 284 6.57 14.30 -7.95
CA ARG A 284 5.68 13.27 -7.39
C ARG A 284 5.03 13.75 -6.11
N ILE A 285 3.70 13.75 -6.08
CA ILE A 285 2.89 14.09 -4.90
C ILE A 285 2.05 12.90 -4.45
N GLY A 286 1.79 12.82 -3.15
CA GLY A 286 0.90 11.83 -2.53
C GLY A 286 -0.56 12.28 -2.50
N GLY A 287 -0.81 13.57 -2.73
CA GLY A 287 -2.13 14.15 -2.78
C GLY A 287 -2.11 15.62 -3.19
N LEU A 288 -3.24 16.07 -3.74
CA LEU A 288 -3.50 17.45 -4.12
C LEU A 288 -4.67 17.98 -3.29
N PHE A 289 -4.44 19.06 -2.54
CA PHE A 289 -5.47 19.72 -1.74
C PHE A 289 -5.79 21.08 -2.34
N LEU A 290 -7.06 21.31 -2.68
CA LEU A 290 -7.51 22.54 -3.34
C LEU A 290 -8.47 23.27 -2.40
N THR A 291 -8.21 24.55 -2.12
CA THR A 291 -9.10 25.38 -1.29
C THR A 291 -9.51 26.66 -2.01
N GLY A 292 -10.82 26.83 -2.12
CA GLY A 292 -11.49 27.79 -3.00
C GLY A 292 -12.18 27.06 -4.16
N GLY A 293 -13.48 27.31 -4.35
CA GLY A 293 -14.28 26.66 -5.40
C GLY A 293 -13.75 26.93 -6.81
N ASP A 294 -13.39 28.19 -7.08
CA ASP A 294 -12.85 28.59 -8.39
C ASP A 294 -11.49 27.94 -8.67
N ILE A 295 -10.67 27.74 -7.64
CA ILE A 295 -9.37 27.07 -7.75
C ILE A 295 -9.55 25.60 -8.06
N ALA A 296 -10.45 24.93 -7.31
CA ALA A 296 -10.75 23.53 -7.54
C ALA A 296 -11.22 23.28 -8.98
N THR A 297 -12.13 24.12 -9.48
CA THR A 297 -12.64 24.05 -10.85
C THR A 297 -11.55 24.32 -11.89
N ALA A 298 -10.74 25.37 -11.71
CA ALA A 298 -9.70 25.72 -12.68
C ALA A 298 -8.59 24.67 -12.76
N VAL A 299 -8.16 24.12 -11.63
CA VAL A 299 -7.18 23.03 -11.58
C VAL A 299 -7.76 21.75 -12.17
N ALA A 300 -9.01 21.40 -11.86
CA ALA A 300 -9.69 20.26 -12.48
C ALA A 300 -9.76 20.41 -14.02
N GLY A 301 -10.10 21.61 -14.51
CA GLY A 301 -10.08 21.93 -15.93
C GLY A 301 -8.71 21.77 -16.57
N ALA A 302 -7.65 22.27 -15.92
CA ALA A 302 -6.27 22.14 -16.40
C ALA A 302 -5.80 20.68 -16.46
N LEU A 303 -6.22 19.83 -15.50
CA LEU A 303 -5.94 18.39 -15.50
C LEU A 303 -6.74 17.61 -16.56
N GLY A 304 -7.71 18.25 -17.23
CA GLY A 304 -8.66 17.60 -18.13
C GLY A 304 -9.56 16.62 -17.38
N ALA A 305 -9.98 16.99 -16.17
CA ALA A 305 -10.92 16.22 -15.36
C ALA A 305 -12.32 16.25 -15.99
N GLU A 306 -12.94 15.08 -16.10
CA GLU A 306 -14.34 14.94 -16.54
C GLU A 306 -15.28 14.58 -15.38
N GLY A 307 -14.72 14.21 -14.23
CA GLY A 307 -15.48 13.93 -13.04
C GLY A 307 -14.60 13.76 -11.81
N TYR A 308 -15.24 13.62 -10.66
CA TYR A 308 -14.57 13.40 -9.38
C TYR A 308 -15.28 12.26 -8.65
N ARG A 309 -14.56 11.17 -8.37
CA ARG A 309 -15.07 10.04 -7.60
C ARG A 309 -14.76 10.26 -6.13
N ILE A 310 -15.77 10.66 -5.38
CA ILE A 310 -15.71 10.78 -3.91
C ILE A 310 -15.54 9.38 -3.31
N GLN A 311 -14.56 9.23 -2.42
CA GLN A 311 -14.26 7.99 -1.69
C GLN A 311 -14.51 8.12 -0.20
N SER A 312 -14.22 9.30 0.37
CA SER A 312 -14.39 9.60 1.79
C SER A 312 -14.44 11.11 2.01
N GLU A 313 -14.45 11.54 3.27
CA GLU A 313 -14.26 12.93 3.67
C GLU A 313 -13.05 13.04 4.60
N VAL A 314 -12.23 14.09 4.42
CA VAL A 314 -11.10 14.40 5.31
C VAL A 314 -11.59 15.08 6.58
N ALA A 315 -12.59 15.95 6.44
CA ALA A 315 -13.31 16.66 7.48
C ALA A 315 -14.71 16.98 6.93
N PRO A 316 -15.69 17.37 7.78
CA PRO A 316 -17.03 17.72 7.30
C PRO A 316 -16.96 18.73 6.14
N CYS A 317 -17.64 18.41 5.04
CA CYS A 317 -17.67 19.20 3.80
C CYS A 317 -16.33 19.30 3.04
N ILE A 318 -15.35 18.43 3.33
CA ILE A 318 -14.08 18.33 2.59
C ILE A 318 -13.95 16.90 2.03
N PRO A 319 -14.46 16.65 0.81
CA PRO A 319 -14.40 15.32 0.21
C PRO A 319 -12.97 14.95 -0.21
N CYS A 320 -12.68 13.66 -0.18
CA CYS A 320 -11.45 13.04 -0.66
C CYS A 320 -11.79 11.97 -1.69
N GLY A 321 -10.98 11.85 -2.73
CA GLY A 321 -11.30 11.03 -3.88
C GLY A 321 -10.34 11.23 -5.04
N ASN A 322 -10.69 10.64 -6.17
CA ASN A 322 -9.85 10.67 -7.37
C ASN A 322 -10.52 11.47 -8.48
N VAL A 323 -9.70 12.26 -9.18
CA VAL A 323 -10.08 12.89 -10.45
C VAL A 323 -10.20 11.80 -11.51
N CYS A 324 -11.28 11.82 -12.27
CA CYS A 324 -11.56 10.87 -13.34
C CYS A 324 -11.35 11.53 -14.71
N LYS A 325 -10.79 10.76 -15.64
CA LYS A 325 -10.74 11.05 -17.07
C LYS A 325 -11.27 9.80 -17.77
N GLN A 326 -12.22 9.90 -18.72
CA GLN A 326 -12.63 8.71 -19.47
C GLN A 326 -11.39 8.12 -20.16
N ARG A 327 -11.20 6.81 -20.00
CA ARG A 327 -10.28 6.08 -20.85
C ARG A 327 -10.94 6.02 -22.23
N ASN A 328 -10.37 6.72 -23.21
CA ASN A 328 -10.57 6.34 -24.61
C ASN A 328 -10.01 4.92 -24.84
#